data_AF-A4IEX1-F1
#
_entry.id   AF-A4IEX1-F1
#
_cell.length_a   1.000
_cell.length_b   1.000
_cell.length_c   1.000
_cell.angle_alpha   90.00
_cell.angle_beta   90.00
_cell.angle_gamma   90.00
#
_symmetry.space_group_name_H-M   'P 1'
#
loop_
_entity.id
_entity.type
_entity.pdbx_description
1 polymer ?
#
loop_
_entity_poly.entity_id
_entity_poly.type
_entity_poly.pdbx_seq_one_letter_code
_entity_poly.pdbx_strand_id
1 'polypeptide(L)'
;ILKTDEFQVSIKEVTPEHDKKGHTVSPWYPLIEAISHQCYNPCRELRNHALKTLTSILLSNELPMEELSAEAVMESGCFRLLEQLCEPNVTNTDPNGMLKTQQNAINLSCKAILLYKFQNPNIQVIRLLHITDMLLEKNSKNRDFKEETLEIEKNALRVKMPEFDIKQLQSSKISLTLKDMISDVAKGVTATNGAAKIKSPAEKVNEIPKKPEYSDSPVENDNRASKIDEKEGDDAKEDSEKGQAE
;
A
#
# COMPACT_ATOMS: atom_id res chain seq x y z
N ILE A 1 21.56 -1.81 -9.41
CA ILE A 1 20.10 -2.01 -9.57
C ILE A 1 19.95 -3.49 -9.88
N LEU A 2 19.50 -4.30 -8.92
CA LEU A 2 19.16 -5.69 -9.21
C LEU A 2 18.02 -5.65 -10.22
N LYS A 3 18.21 -6.25 -11.40
CA LYS A 3 17.14 -6.38 -12.38
C LYS A 3 16.11 -7.32 -11.77
N THR A 4 14.99 -6.76 -11.36
CA THR A 4 13.87 -7.48 -10.73
C THR A 4 13.38 -8.62 -11.62
N ASP A 5 13.47 -8.47 -12.94
CA ASP A 5 13.04 -9.49 -13.91
C ASP A 5 13.83 -10.81 -13.81
N GLU A 6 15.16 -10.77 -13.66
CA GLU A 6 16.00 -11.98 -13.54
C GLU A 6 15.77 -12.70 -12.20
N PHE A 7 15.50 -11.94 -11.13
CA PHE A 7 15.21 -12.51 -9.80
C PHE A 7 13.82 -13.16 -9.74
N GLN A 8 12.82 -12.54 -10.37
CA GLN A 8 11.46 -13.08 -10.49
C GLN A 8 11.44 -14.39 -11.28
N VAL A 9 12.26 -14.51 -12.33
CA VAL A 9 12.45 -15.77 -13.08
C VAL A 9 13.09 -16.84 -12.19
N SER A 10 14.14 -16.50 -11.43
CA SER A 10 14.81 -17.45 -10.53
C SER A 10 13.87 -17.99 -9.45
N ILE A 11 12.99 -17.16 -8.87
CA ILE A 11 11.99 -17.61 -7.89
C ILE A 11 10.93 -18.54 -8.51
N LYS A 12 10.52 -18.31 -9.76
CA LYS A 12 9.55 -19.19 -10.45
C LYS A 12 10.14 -20.57 -10.80
N GLU A 13 11.45 -20.66 -10.94
CA GLU A 13 12.17 -21.92 -11.23
C GLU A 13 12.56 -22.69 -9.96
N VAL A 14 12.45 -22.08 -8.78
CA VAL A 14 12.64 -22.81 -7.51
C VAL A 14 11.49 -23.79 -7.36
N THR A 15 11.81 -25.08 -7.42
CA THR A 15 10.89 -26.17 -7.08
C THR A 15 10.24 -25.85 -5.73
N PRO A 16 8.90 -25.81 -5.63
CA PRO A 16 8.23 -25.49 -4.39
C PRO A 16 8.68 -26.47 -3.32
N GLU A 17 9.38 -25.98 -2.31
CA GLU A 17 9.73 -26.77 -1.15
C GLU A 17 8.43 -27.04 -0.39
N HIS A 18 8.08 -28.31 -0.27
CA HIS A 18 6.87 -28.73 0.43
C HIS A 18 7.23 -28.97 1.89
N ASP A 19 6.47 -28.37 2.81
CA ASP A 19 6.59 -28.73 4.21
C ASP A 19 6.21 -30.22 4.43
N LYS A 20 6.49 -30.77 5.61
CA LYS A 20 6.14 -32.17 5.96
C LYS A 20 4.64 -32.48 5.87
N LYS A 21 3.79 -31.48 5.63
CA LYS A 21 2.33 -31.56 5.49
C LYS A 21 1.86 -31.29 4.05
N GLY A 22 2.77 -31.06 3.10
CA GLY A 22 2.48 -30.84 1.68
C GLY A 22 2.14 -29.40 1.30
N HIS A 23 2.39 -28.41 2.16
CA HIS A 23 2.19 -27.00 1.81
C HIS A 23 3.37 -26.45 1.02
N THR A 24 3.10 -25.79 -0.11
CA THR A 24 4.08 -24.99 -0.83
C THR A 24 4.53 -23.82 0.03
N VAL A 25 5.81 -23.81 0.44
CA VAL A 25 6.39 -22.66 1.14
C VAL A 25 6.72 -21.60 0.10
N SER A 26 6.04 -20.46 0.16
CA SER A 26 6.36 -19.35 -0.73
C SER A 26 7.73 -18.75 -0.36
N PRO A 27 8.67 -18.63 -1.32
CA PRO A 27 10.01 -18.09 -1.07
C PRO A 27 9.99 -16.58 -0.73
N TRP A 28 8.85 -15.92 -0.91
CA TRP A 28 8.66 -14.51 -0.58
C TRP A 28 8.74 -14.23 0.92
N TYR A 29 8.20 -15.09 1.79
CA TYR A 29 8.24 -14.83 3.24
C TYR A 29 9.67 -14.84 3.81
N PRO A 30 10.50 -15.87 3.53
CA PRO A 30 11.90 -15.85 3.96
C PRO A 30 12.70 -14.69 3.38
N LEU A 31 12.43 -14.28 2.14
CA LEU A 31 13.07 -13.12 1.52
C LEU A 31 12.72 -11.82 2.25
N ILE A 32 11.43 -11.58 2.47
CA ILE A 32 10.94 -10.40 3.20
C ILE A 32 11.55 -10.36 4.60
N GLU A 33 11.55 -11.50 5.30
CA GLU A 33 12.15 -11.62 6.63
C GLU A 33 13.67 -11.36 6.62
N ALA A 34 14.39 -11.88 5.63
CA ALA A 34 15.83 -11.63 5.49
C ALA A 34 16.15 -10.15 5.28
N ILE A 35 15.38 -9.44 4.45
CA ILE A 35 15.54 -8.00 4.21
C ILE A 35 15.15 -7.20 5.47
N SER A 36 14.05 -7.59 6.13
CA SER A 36 13.60 -7.05 7.41
C SER A 36 14.70 -7.15 8.48
N HIS A 37 15.40 -8.28 8.55
CA HIS A 37 16.56 -8.48 9.44
C HIS A 37 17.69 -7.47 9.21
N GLN A 38 17.90 -7.02 7.97
CA GLN A 38 18.91 -6.01 7.65
C GLN A 38 18.47 -4.58 8.01
N CYS A 39 17.18 -4.36 8.26
CA CYS A 39 16.65 -3.04 8.63
C CYS A 39 17.00 -2.60 10.06
N TYR A 40 17.68 -3.42 10.85
CA TYR A 40 18.26 -3.02 12.13
C TYR A 40 19.75 -3.34 12.23
N ASN A 41 20.44 -3.39 11.09
CA ASN A 41 21.88 -3.54 11.05
C ASN A 41 22.59 -2.31 11.67
N PRO A 42 23.65 -2.47 12.48
CA PRO A 42 24.41 -1.34 13.03
C PRO A 42 24.99 -0.40 11.94
N CYS A 43 25.33 -0.93 10.77
CA CYS A 43 25.76 -0.14 9.63
C CYS A 43 24.60 0.65 9.02
N ARG A 44 24.66 1.98 9.11
CA ARG A 44 23.61 2.91 8.62
C ARG A 44 23.32 2.75 7.14
N GLU A 45 24.34 2.57 6.31
CA GLU A 45 24.19 2.45 4.86
C GLU A 45 23.41 1.20 4.49
N LEU A 46 23.82 0.05 5.04
CA LEU A 46 23.14 -1.23 4.83
C LEU A 46 21.70 -1.17 5.33
N ARG A 47 21.49 -0.61 6.53
CA ARG A 47 20.16 -0.44 7.11
C ARG A 47 19.24 0.42 6.24
N ASN A 48 19.72 1.58 5.79
CA ASN A 48 18.97 2.48 4.92
C ASN A 48 18.66 1.83 3.57
N HIS A 49 19.61 1.08 3.02
CA HIS A 49 19.40 0.34 1.78
C HIS A 49 18.34 -0.75 1.96
N ALA A 50 18.46 -1.58 3.00
CA ALA A 50 17.50 -2.62 3.33
C ALA A 50 16.08 -2.07 3.50
N LEU A 51 15.93 -0.95 4.22
CA LEU A 51 14.63 -0.35 4.45
C LEU A 51 14.00 0.21 3.16
N LYS A 52 14.81 0.79 2.27
CA LYS A 52 14.36 1.23 0.94
C LYS A 52 13.91 0.03 0.09
N THR A 53 14.70 -1.04 0.09
CA THR A 53 14.37 -2.27 -0.65
C THR A 53 13.10 -2.91 -0.12
N LEU A 54 12.97 -3.04 1.20
CA LEU A 54 11.76 -3.56 1.86
C LEU A 54 10.53 -2.69 1.52
N THR A 55 10.68 -1.37 1.57
CA THR A 55 9.61 -0.44 1.19
C THR A 55 9.20 -0.63 -0.27
N SER A 56 10.15 -0.78 -1.18
CA SER A 56 9.86 -1.00 -2.60
C SER A 56 9.12 -2.31 -2.82
N ILE A 57 9.56 -3.39 -2.18
CA ILE A 57 8.94 -4.71 -2.34
C ILE A 57 7.52 -4.71 -1.78
N LEU A 58 7.31 -4.19 -0.56
CA LEU A 58 6.00 -4.20 0.09
C LEU A 58 4.99 -3.21 -0.51
N LEU A 59 5.44 -2.13 -1.14
CA LEU A 59 4.54 -1.11 -1.69
C LEU A 59 4.40 -1.16 -3.21
N SER A 60 5.15 -2.02 -3.88
CA SER A 60 5.02 -2.27 -5.32
C SER A 60 4.02 -3.40 -5.60
N ASN A 61 3.66 -3.54 -6.88
CA ASN A 61 2.86 -4.67 -7.35
C ASN A 61 3.74 -5.89 -7.70
N GLU A 62 4.97 -5.97 -7.20
CA GLU A 62 5.90 -7.08 -7.47
C GLU A 62 5.58 -8.34 -6.68
N LEU A 63 4.90 -8.21 -5.54
CA LEU A 63 4.48 -9.34 -4.72
C LEU A 63 3.24 -10.01 -5.32
N PRO A 64 3.23 -11.34 -5.49
CA PRO A 64 2.06 -12.08 -5.93
C PRO A 64 1.04 -12.18 -4.78
N MET A 65 0.39 -11.07 -4.43
CA MET A 65 -0.54 -10.96 -3.30
C MET A 65 -1.78 -11.84 -3.44
N GLU A 66 -2.04 -12.40 -4.63
CA GLU A 66 -3.09 -13.41 -4.85
C GLU A 66 -2.73 -14.78 -4.24
N GLU A 67 -1.43 -15.07 -4.10
CA GLU A 67 -0.89 -16.32 -3.57
C GLU A 67 -0.35 -16.16 -2.13
N LEU A 68 -0.18 -14.91 -1.67
CA LEU A 68 0.36 -14.58 -0.36
C LEU A 68 -0.74 -14.13 0.61
N SER A 69 -0.58 -14.45 1.89
CA SER A 69 -1.38 -13.86 2.96
C SER A 69 -0.83 -12.48 3.30
N ALA A 70 -1.68 -11.46 3.21
CA ALA A 70 -1.35 -10.11 3.63
C ALA A 70 -0.91 -10.05 5.11
N GLU A 71 -1.56 -10.85 5.97
CA GLU A 71 -1.19 -10.98 7.38
C GLU A 71 0.22 -11.57 7.55
N ALA A 72 0.58 -12.59 6.79
CA ALA A 72 1.90 -13.20 6.85
C ALA A 72 3.00 -12.28 6.27
N VAL A 73 2.68 -11.50 5.24
CA VAL A 73 3.56 -10.44 4.70
C VAL A 73 3.77 -9.33 5.74
N MET A 74 2.71 -8.85 6.37
CA MET A 74 2.80 -7.87 7.46
C MET A 74 3.59 -8.41 8.66
N GLU A 75 3.39 -9.68 9.01
CA GLU A 75 4.12 -10.32 10.10
C GLU A 75 5.63 -10.34 9.84
N SER A 76 6.03 -10.88 8.70
CA SER A 76 7.44 -11.06 8.33
C SER A 76 8.17 -9.74 8.05
N GLY A 77 7.49 -8.80 7.39
CA GLY A 77 8.10 -7.56 6.92
C GLY A 77 7.97 -6.38 7.88
N CYS A 78 6.91 -6.31 8.69
CA CYS A 78 6.59 -5.10 9.46
C CYS A 78 6.59 -5.36 10.97
N PHE A 79 5.78 -6.29 11.48
CA PHE A 79 5.62 -6.45 12.94
C PHE A 79 6.87 -7.00 13.60
N ARG A 80 7.46 -8.07 13.06
CA ARG A 80 8.74 -8.58 13.59
C ARG A 80 9.83 -7.53 13.54
N LEU A 81 9.89 -6.73 12.47
CA LEU A 81 10.84 -5.60 12.37
C LEU A 81 10.64 -4.61 13.51
N LEU A 82 9.41 -4.14 13.72
CA LEU A 82 9.10 -3.18 14.78
C LEU A 82 9.38 -3.74 16.17
N GLU A 83 9.06 -5.02 16.40
CA GLU A 83 9.37 -5.73 17.64
C GLU A 83 10.90 -5.80 17.88
N GLN A 84 11.70 -6.13 16.86
CA GLN A 84 13.17 -6.11 16.98
C GLN A 84 13.71 -4.70 17.22
N LEU A 85 13.11 -3.68 16.59
CA LEU A 85 13.48 -2.28 16.83
C LEU A 85 13.07 -1.79 18.21
N CYS A 86 12.21 -2.49 18.95
CA CYS A 86 11.96 -2.23 20.36
C CYS A 86 13.10 -2.73 21.26
N GLU A 87 13.92 -3.68 20.83
CA GLU A 87 14.90 -4.33 21.70
C GLU A 87 16.04 -3.38 22.09
N PRO A 88 16.39 -3.25 23.39
CA PRO A 88 17.49 -2.41 23.84
C PRO A 88 18.83 -2.76 23.20
N ASN A 89 19.04 -4.05 22.93
CA ASN A 89 20.26 -4.55 22.30
C ASN A 89 20.40 -4.05 20.85
N VAL A 90 19.30 -3.69 20.21
CA VAL A 90 19.27 -3.12 18.87
C VAL A 90 19.38 -1.60 18.95
N THR A 91 18.52 -0.96 19.76
CA THR A 91 18.44 0.51 19.82
C THR A 91 19.74 1.15 20.34
N ASN A 92 20.46 0.49 21.25
CA ASN A 92 21.70 1.01 21.81
C ASN A 92 22.90 0.94 20.84
N THR A 93 22.79 0.21 19.71
CA THR A 93 23.88 0.14 18.72
C THR A 93 24.09 1.48 17.99
N ASP A 94 23.01 2.22 17.75
CA ASP A 94 23.01 3.52 17.11
C ASP A 94 21.73 4.29 17.53
N PRO A 95 21.69 4.88 18.74
CA PRO A 95 20.45 5.42 19.30
C PRO A 95 19.72 6.42 18.40
N ASN A 96 20.48 7.35 17.79
CA ASN A 96 19.90 8.37 16.92
C ASN A 96 19.48 7.79 15.56
N GLY A 97 20.30 6.91 14.97
CA GLY A 97 19.97 6.33 13.68
C GLY A 97 18.87 5.26 13.75
N MET A 98 18.76 4.54 14.86
CA MET A 98 17.70 3.57 15.10
C MET A 98 16.36 4.27 15.39
N LEU A 99 16.36 5.41 16.07
CA LEU A 99 15.16 6.22 16.26
C LEU A 99 14.52 6.62 14.91
N LYS A 100 15.33 7.11 13.96
CA LYS A 100 14.85 7.41 12.61
C LYS A 100 14.37 6.16 11.86
N THR A 101 15.03 5.03 12.11
CA THR A 101 14.64 3.75 11.52
C THR A 101 13.29 3.27 12.04
N GLN A 102 13.02 3.41 13.35
CA GLN A 102 11.73 3.13 13.98
C GLN A 102 10.61 3.95 13.32
N GLN A 103 10.79 5.27 13.17
CA GLN A 103 9.79 6.13 12.51
C GLN A 103 9.51 5.68 11.08
N ASN A 104 10.56 5.41 10.30
CA ASN A 104 10.41 4.96 8.92
C ASN A 104 9.73 3.58 8.83
N ALA A 105 10.02 2.67 9.76
CA ALA A 105 9.37 1.35 9.83
C ALA A 105 7.90 1.45 10.23
N ILE A 106 7.54 2.35 11.15
CA ILE A 106 6.14 2.67 11.49
C ILE A 106 5.43 3.22 10.25
N ASN A 107 6.05 4.19 9.55
CA ASN A 107 5.50 4.76 8.33
C ASN A 107 5.26 3.73 7.23
N LEU A 108 6.21 2.82 7.02
CA LEU A 108 6.08 1.69 6.09
C LEU A 108 4.92 0.78 6.50
N SER A 109 4.82 0.42 7.78
CA SER A 109 3.76 -0.44 8.29
C SER A 109 2.38 0.20 8.13
N CYS A 110 2.24 1.50 8.38
CA CYS A 110 1.02 2.24 8.10
C CYS A 110 0.66 2.19 6.61
N LYS A 111 1.63 2.42 5.70
CA LYS A 111 1.39 2.36 4.25
C LYS A 111 0.98 0.96 3.79
N ALA A 112 1.62 -0.08 4.31
CA ALA A 112 1.28 -1.46 4.00
C ALA A 112 -0.14 -1.82 4.49
N ILE A 113 -0.55 -1.34 5.68
CA ILE A 113 -1.93 -1.47 6.16
C ILE A 113 -2.94 -0.79 5.22
N LEU A 114 -2.56 0.36 4.65
CA LEU A 114 -3.41 1.07 3.70
C LEU A 114 -3.52 0.36 2.35
N LEU A 115 -2.44 -0.31 1.92
CA LEU A 115 -2.36 -0.94 0.60
C LEU A 115 -3.03 -2.32 0.57
N TYR A 116 -2.80 -3.14 1.59
CA TYR A 116 -3.21 -4.54 1.57
C TYR A 116 -4.67 -4.76 1.99
N LYS A 117 -5.24 -5.87 1.53
CA LYS A 117 -6.56 -6.36 1.92
C LYS A 117 -6.38 -7.48 2.95
N PHE A 118 -6.78 -7.21 4.18
CA PHE A 118 -6.72 -8.18 5.27
C PHE A 118 -8.06 -8.86 5.48
N GLN A 119 -8.01 -10.10 5.94
CA GLN A 119 -9.19 -10.81 6.44
C GLN A 119 -9.71 -10.17 7.73
N ASN A 120 -8.79 -9.74 8.61
CA ASN A 120 -9.14 -9.02 9.83
C ASN A 120 -8.29 -7.75 10.00
N PRO A 121 -8.69 -6.63 9.39
CA PRO A 121 -7.94 -5.38 9.44
C PRO A 121 -7.82 -4.81 10.86
N ASN A 122 -8.83 -4.98 11.71
CA ASN A 122 -8.80 -4.48 13.09
C ASN A 122 -7.68 -5.11 13.91
N ILE A 123 -7.46 -6.43 13.80
CA ILE A 123 -6.37 -7.11 14.50
C ILE A 123 -5.00 -6.55 14.09
N GLN A 124 -4.81 -6.34 12.79
CA GLN A 124 -3.54 -5.81 12.25
C GLN A 124 -3.28 -4.38 12.77
N VAL A 125 -4.29 -3.53 12.75
CA VAL A 125 -4.19 -2.14 13.26
C VAL A 125 -3.97 -2.11 14.77
N ILE A 126 -4.71 -2.91 15.54
CA ILE A 126 -4.51 -3.00 17.01
C ILE A 126 -3.08 -3.44 17.32
N ARG A 127 -2.55 -4.42 16.58
CA ARG A 127 -1.19 -4.88 16.77
C ARG A 127 -0.17 -3.81 16.43
N LEU A 128 -0.34 -3.09 15.31
CA LEU A 128 0.52 -1.95 14.97
C LEU A 128 0.52 -0.92 16.09
N LEU A 129 -0.67 -0.49 16.53
CA LEU A 129 -0.81 0.54 17.57
C LEU A 129 -0.18 0.09 18.90
N HIS A 130 -0.29 -1.18 19.26
CA HIS A 130 0.34 -1.70 20.47
C HIS A 130 1.87 -1.62 20.39
N ILE A 131 2.47 -2.02 19.27
CA ILE A 131 3.93 -1.94 19.09
C ILE A 131 4.38 -0.48 19.04
N THR A 132 3.63 0.39 18.37
CA THR A 132 3.92 1.83 18.37
C THR A 132 3.84 2.41 19.78
N ASP A 133 2.86 2.01 20.59
CA ASP A 133 2.74 2.45 21.97
C ASP A 133 3.99 2.09 22.78
N MET A 134 4.49 0.86 22.63
CA MET A 134 5.75 0.44 23.24
C MET A 134 6.94 1.29 22.79
N LEU A 135 7.01 1.65 21.50
CA LEU A 135 8.05 2.54 20.97
C LEU A 135 7.93 3.97 21.50
N LEU A 136 6.71 4.49 21.65
CA LEU A 136 6.45 5.81 22.21
C LEU A 136 6.84 5.89 23.69
N GLU A 137 6.55 4.85 24.47
CA GLU A 137 6.95 4.77 25.88
C GLU A 137 8.47 4.76 26.03
N LYS A 138 9.16 3.92 25.24
CA LYS A 138 10.63 3.82 25.25
C LYS A 138 11.31 5.12 24.81
N ASN A 139 10.72 5.81 23.84
CA ASN A 139 11.24 7.07 23.30
C ASN A 139 10.54 8.31 23.90
N SER A 140 9.90 8.20 25.07
CA SER A 140 9.08 9.26 25.68
C SER A 140 9.79 10.60 25.90
N LYS A 141 11.12 10.59 25.99
CA LYS A 141 11.95 11.82 26.12
C LYS A 141 12.08 12.59 24.80
N ASN A 142 11.87 11.93 23.66
CA ASN A 142 12.01 12.54 22.35
C ASN A 142 10.65 13.03 21.85
N ARG A 143 10.40 14.32 22.03
CA ARG A 143 9.13 14.96 21.67
C ARG A 143 8.87 14.89 20.17
N ASP A 144 9.88 15.16 19.36
CA ASP A 144 9.77 15.16 17.89
C ASP A 144 9.38 13.76 17.39
N PHE A 145 10.00 12.71 17.96
CA PHE A 145 9.63 11.33 17.65
C PHE A 145 8.16 11.05 17.94
N LYS A 146 7.68 11.47 19.12
CA LYS A 146 6.29 11.26 19.52
C LYS A 146 5.32 12.00 18.62
N GLU A 147 5.56 13.27 18.34
CA GLU A 147 4.68 14.11 17.52
C GLU A 147 4.58 13.57 16.08
N GLU A 148 5.72 13.25 15.46
CA GLU A 148 5.77 12.71 14.10
C GLU A 148 5.11 11.33 14.00
N THR A 149 5.36 10.44 14.97
CA THR A 149 4.75 9.10 15.00
C THR A 149 3.23 9.18 15.10
N LEU A 150 2.71 10.01 16.01
CA LEU A 150 1.28 10.21 16.17
C LEU A 150 0.64 10.83 14.92
N GLU A 151 1.34 11.74 14.23
CA GLU A 151 0.84 12.32 12.98
C GLU A 151 0.77 11.28 11.84
N ILE A 152 1.80 10.44 11.69
CA ILE A 152 1.82 9.34 10.72
C ILE A 152 0.62 8.40 10.95
N GLU A 153 0.41 7.98 12.20
CA GLU A 153 -0.69 7.09 12.55
C GLU A 153 -2.06 7.76 12.37
N LYS A 154 -2.23 9.01 12.81
CA LYS A 154 -3.47 9.80 12.58
C LYS A 154 -3.84 9.84 11.12
N ASN A 155 -2.87 10.15 10.26
CA ASN A 155 -3.09 10.29 8.84
C ASN A 155 -3.50 8.95 8.21
N ALA A 156 -2.85 7.84 8.59
CA ALA A 156 -3.21 6.52 8.10
C ALA A 156 -4.60 6.07 8.61
N LEU A 157 -4.86 6.21 9.90
CA LEU A 157 -6.15 5.85 10.49
C LEU A 157 -7.30 6.65 9.87
N ARG A 158 -7.12 7.95 9.60
CA ARG A 158 -8.15 8.77 8.96
C ARG A 158 -8.57 8.23 7.60
N VAL A 159 -7.62 7.71 6.80
CA VAL A 159 -7.90 7.22 5.45
C VAL A 159 -8.73 5.93 5.47
N LYS A 160 -8.37 4.95 6.32
CA LYS A 160 -9.08 3.67 6.41
C LYS A 160 -10.10 3.58 7.55
N MET A 161 -10.34 4.66 8.28
CA MET A 161 -11.27 4.66 9.40
C MET A 161 -12.67 4.10 9.10
N PRO A 162 -13.30 4.33 7.92
CA PRO A 162 -14.60 3.72 7.65
C PRO A 162 -14.57 2.19 7.54
N GLU A 163 -13.39 1.59 7.35
CA GLU A 163 -13.19 0.14 7.31
C GLU A 163 -12.94 -0.48 8.69
N PHE A 164 -12.69 0.33 9.72
CA PHE A 164 -12.31 -0.15 11.05
C PHE A 164 -13.46 -0.06 12.07
N ASP A 165 -13.52 -1.03 12.97
CA ASP A 165 -14.45 -1.01 14.10
C ASP A 165 -13.84 -0.20 15.25
N ILE A 166 -14.30 1.05 15.37
CA ILE A 166 -13.85 2.01 16.38
C ILE A 166 -14.00 1.46 17.80
N LYS A 167 -15.04 0.65 18.07
CA LYS A 167 -15.28 0.09 19.42
C LYS A 167 -14.21 -0.92 19.81
N GLN A 168 -13.77 -1.75 18.86
CA GLN A 168 -12.69 -2.70 19.08
C GLN A 168 -11.36 -1.99 19.31
N LEU A 169 -11.06 -0.96 18.51
CA LEU A 169 -9.87 -0.13 18.67
C LEU A 169 -9.83 0.54 20.06
N GLN A 170 -10.95 1.08 20.54
CA GLN A 170 -11.01 1.75 21.85
C GLN A 170 -10.93 0.80 23.04
N SER A 171 -11.43 -0.43 22.90
CA SER A 171 -11.41 -1.45 23.95
C SER A 171 -10.03 -2.05 24.22
N SER A 172 -9.08 -1.84 23.31
CA SER A 172 -7.75 -2.43 23.38
C SER A 172 -6.84 -1.77 24.44
N LYS A 173 -5.79 -2.49 24.85
CA LYS A 173 -4.80 -2.07 25.86
C LYS A 173 -3.74 -1.12 25.24
N ILE A 174 -4.19 0.00 24.70
CA ILE A 174 -3.33 1.05 24.14
C ILE A 174 -3.38 2.26 25.09
N SER A 175 -2.29 3.05 25.16
CA SER A 175 -2.22 4.28 25.95
C SER A 175 -3.36 5.26 25.70
N LEU A 176 -3.64 6.08 26.72
CA LEU A 176 -4.66 7.13 26.66
C LEU A 176 -4.42 8.10 25.50
N THR A 177 -3.15 8.41 25.19
CA THR A 177 -2.78 9.31 24.08
C THR A 177 -3.30 8.80 22.74
N LEU A 178 -3.11 7.51 22.47
CA LEU A 178 -3.57 6.88 21.23
C LEU A 178 -5.09 6.71 21.22
N LYS A 179 -5.72 6.45 22.37
CA LYS A 179 -7.19 6.41 22.49
C LYS A 179 -7.85 7.76 22.20
N ASP A 180 -7.28 8.84 22.73
CA ASP A 180 -7.74 10.20 22.45
C ASP A 180 -7.57 10.55 20.97
N MET A 181 -6.42 10.19 20.40
CA MET A 181 -6.15 10.32 18.96
C MET A 181 -7.21 9.59 18.11
N ILE A 182 -7.55 8.34 18.45
CA ILE A 182 -8.57 7.57 17.74
C ILE A 182 -9.95 8.25 17.86
N SER A 183 -10.28 8.80 19.04
CA SER A 183 -11.52 9.55 19.27
C SER A 183 -11.60 10.82 18.42
N ASP A 184 -10.49 11.56 18.32
CA ASP A 184 -10.43 12.78 17.49
C ASP A 184 -10.53 12.46 16.00
N VAL A 185 -9.85 11.39 15.54
CA VAL A 185 -9.97 10.89 14.18
C VAL A 185 -11.41 10.43 13.90
N ALA A 186 -12.04 9.70 14.83
CA ALA A 186 -13.44 9.28 14.79
C ALA A 186 -14.39 10.46 14.56
N LYS A 187 -14.28 11.50 15.39
CA LYS A 187 -15.09 12.72 15.28
C LYS A 187 -14.84 13.45 13.96
N GLY A 188 -13.59 13.58 13.53
CA GLY A 188 -13.21 14.29 12.30
C GLY A 188 -13.83 13.69 11.02
N VAL A 189 -13.92 12.37 10.92
CA VAL A 189 -14.58 11.73 9.76
C VAL A 189 -16.10 11.87 9.81
N THR A 190 -16.72 11.86 10.99
CA THR A 190 -18.16 12.15 11.10
C THR A 190 -18.50 13.59 10.70
N ALA A 191 -17.63 14.56 11.01
CA ALA A 191 -17.80 15.96 10.64
C ALA A 191 -17.62 16.22 9.13
N THR A 192 -16.64 15.58 8.50
CA THR A 192 -16.40 15.67 7.05
C THR A 192 -17.50 14.98 6.24
N ASN A 193 -18.02 13.84 6.71
CA ASN A 193 -19.17 13.17 6.09
C ASN A 193 -20.49 13.94 6.31
N GLY A 194 -20.61 14.72 7.39
CA GLY A 194 -21.74 15.62 7.63
C GLY A 194 -21.75 16.85 6.71
N ALA A 195 -20.57 17.37 6.34
CA ALA A 195 -20.46 18.50 5.41
C ALA A 195 -20.78 18.13 3.95
N ALA A 196 -20.64 16.85 3.57
CA ALA A 196 -20.97 16.37 2.23
C ALA A 196 -22.48 16.22 1.97
N LYS A 197 -23.36 16.47 2.96
CA LYS A 197 -24.82 16.29 2.84
C LYS A 197 -25.63 17.58 2.63
N ILE A 198 -25.00 18.69 2.19
CA ILE A 198 -25.72 19.90 1.77
C ILE A 198 -25.17 20.40 0.43
N LYS A 199 -25.70 19.85 -0.67
CA LYS A 199 -26.12 20.53 -1.90
C LYS A 199 -26.48 19.48 -2.96
N SER A 200 -27.64 18.86 -2.77
CA SER A 200 -28.46 18.44 -3.91
C SER A 200 -29.35 19.65 -4.26
N PRO A 201 -29.25 20.23 -5.47
CA PRO A 201 -30.24 21.17 -5.95
C PRO A 201 -31.57 20.43 -6.15
N ALA A 202 -32.57 20.88 -5.41
CA ALA A 202 -33.93 20.37 -5.41
C ALA A 202 -34.50 20.24 -6.83
N GLU A 203 -34.94 19.03 -7.13
CA GLU A 203 -35.82 18.66 -8.22
C GLU A 203 -37.18 19.37 -8.00
N LYS A 204 -37.45 20.42 -8.78
CA LYS A 204 -38.80 20.99 -8.91
C LYS A 204 -39.51 20.29 -10.05
N VAL A 205 -40.42 19.40 -9.67
CA VAL A 205 -41.55 18.93 -10.47
C VAL A 205 -42.27 20.14 -11.06
N ASN A 206 -42.43 20.18 -12.38
CA ASN A 206 -43.38 21.08 -13.02
C ASN A 206 -44.18 20.33 -14.08
N GLU A 207 -45.49 20.46 -13.96
CA GLU A 207 -46.55 19.78 -14.71
C GLU A 207 -46.56 20.15 -16.20
N ILE A 208 -47.07 19.22 -16.99
CA ILE A 208 -47.31 19.32 -18.43
C ILE A 208 -48.44 20.34 -18.71
N PRO A 209 -48.33 21.13 -19.80
CA PRO A 209 -49.49 21.23 -20.68
C PRO A 209 -49.17 21.19 -22.20
N LYS A 210 -49.87 20.27 -22.85
CA LYS A 210 -50.49 20.25 -24.21
C LYS A 210 -49.74 20.75 -25.46
N LYS A 211 -49.76 19.86 -26.47
CA LYS A 211 -49.59 20.06 -27.93
C LYS A 211 -50.40 21.25 -28.49
N PRO A 212 -49.97 21.77 -29.65
CA PRO A 212 -50.84 21.69 -30.83
C PRO A 212 -50.15 21.15 -32.10
N GLU A 213 -51.01 20.80 -33.05
CA GLU A 213 -50.82 20.10 -34.33
C GLU A 213 -50.35 20.97 -35.52
N TYR A 214 -50.27 20.31 -36.68
CA TYR A 214 -50.08 20.72 -38.10
C TYR A 214 -48.66 20.52 -38.63
N SER A 215 -48.40 19.97 -39.83
CA SER A 215 -49.10 19.12 -40.82
C SER A 215 -48.10 18.92 -41.98
N ASP A 216 -48.15 17.78 -42.68
CA ASP A 216 -47.73 17.49 -44.08
C ASP A 216 -46.57 18.31 -44.69
N SER A 217 -45.47 17.74 -45.18
CA SER A 217 -45.38 16.77 -46.29
C SER A 217 -43.88 16.55 -46.64
N PRO A 218 -43.52 15.59 -47.53
CA PRO A 218 -42.25 14.87 -47.50
C PRO A 218 -41.20 15.43 -48.46
N VAL A 219 -39.91 15.17 -48.18
CA VAL A 219 -38.87 15.20 -49.23
C VAL A 219 -38.10 13.89 -49.19
N GLU A 220 -38.26 13.16 -50.28
CA GLU A 220 -37.60 11.93 -50.68
C GLU A 220 -36.10 12.13 -51.02
N ASN A 221 -35.36 11.02 -50.90
CA ASN A 221 -34.18 10.60 -51.67
C ASN A 221 -32.93 11.51 -51.67
N ASP A 222 -31.69 11.02 -51.70
CA ASP A 222 -31.16 9.90 -52.49
C ASP A 222 -29.76 9.51 -51.98
N ASN A 223 -29.37 8.29 -52.33
CA ASN A 223 -28.08 7.64 -52.16
C ASN A 223 -26.90 8.46 -52.69
N ARG A 224 -25.68 8.26 -52.14
CA ARG A 224 -24.59 7.62 -52.92
C ARG A 224 -23.40 7.22 -52.04
N ALA A 225 -22.95 6.00 -52.31
CA ALA A 225 -21.73 5.37 -51.82
C ALA A 225 -20.44 6.07 -52.29
N SER A 226 -19.36 5.87 -51.53
CA SER A 226 -18.03 5.66 -52.10
C SER A 226 -17.12 4.90 -51.12
N LYS A 227 -16.96 3.62 -51.45
CA LYS A 227 -15.83 2.73 -51.17
C LYS A 227 -14.56 3.26 -51.85
N ILE A 228 -13.40 3.19 -51.19
CA ILE A 228 -12.03 2.99 -51.71
C ILE A 228 -11.24 2.47 -50.47
N ASP A 229 -10.90 1.19 -50.25
CA ASP A 229 -10.13 0.15 -50.97
C ASP A 229 -8.67 0.50 -51.32
N GLU A 230 -7.78 -0.15 -50.56
CA GLU A 230 -6.48 -0.77 -50.92
C GLU A 230 -5.28 0.09 -51.38
N LYS A 231 -4.09 -0.14 -50.79
CA LYS A 231 -3.15 -1.17 -51.30
C LYS A 231 -1.84 -1.29 -50.51
N GLU A 232 -1.40 -2.55 -50.49
CA GLU A 232 -0.10 -3.13 -50.11
C GLU A 232 1.07 -2.74 -51.05
N GLY A 233 2.27 -3.14 -50.63
CA GLY A 233 3.53 -3.28 -51.39
C GLY A 233 4.71 -3.00 -50.45
N ASP A 234 5.39 -3.96 -49.81
CA ASP A 234 6.16 -5.15 -50.26
C ASP A 234 7.55 -4.84 -50.87
N ASP A 235 8.49 -5.74 -50.56
CA ASP A 235 9.90 -5.89 -50.99
C ASP A 235 10.97 -4.93 -50.43
N ALA A 236 12.23 -5.30 -50.18
CA ALA A 236 12.99 -6.53 -50.01
C ALA A 236 14.48 -6.15 -49.81
N LYS A 237 15.28 -7.03 -49.18
CA LYS A 237 16.75 -7.26 -49.32
C LYS A 237 17.74 -6.19 -48.80
N GLU A 238 18.61 -6.53 -47.85
CA GLU A 238 19.90 -7.25 -47.98
C GLU A 238 21.04 -6.25 -48.24
N ASP A 239 21.90 -6.00 -47.23
CA ASP A 239 23.34 -5.96 -47.48
C ASP A 239 24.17 -6.03 -46.19
N SER A 240 25.25 -6.78 -46.33
CA SER A 240 26.34 -7.03 -45.39
C SER A 240 27.25 -5.83 -45.20
N GLU A 241 27.86 -5.66 -44.02
CA GLU A 241 29.28 -5.30 -43.98
C GLU A 241 29.99 -5.73 -42.68
N LYS A 242 31.14 -6.37 -42.89
CA LYS A 242 32.17 -6.71 -41.91
C LYS A 242 32.94 -5.45 -41.52
N GLY A 243 33.45 -5.40 -40.28
CA GLY A 243 34.50 -4.45 -39.90
C GLY A 243 35.13 -4.83 -38.56
N GLN A 244 36.31 -5.46 -38.63
CA GLN A 244 37.23 -5.76 -37.52
C GLN A 244 38.10 -4.54 -37.16
N ALA A 245 38.85 -4.71 -36.07
CA ALA A 245 40.04 -3.98 -35.60
C ALA A 245 39.72 -2.71 -34.79
N GLU A 246 40.34 -2.45 -33.63
CA GLU A 246 41.60 -2.93 -33.05
C GLU A 246 41.53 -2.81 -31.52
#